data_AF-A0A936FRU8-F1
#
_entry.id   AF-A0A936FRU8-F1
#
_cell.length_a   1.000
_cell.length_b   1.000
_cell.length_c   1.000
_cell.angle_alpha   90.00
_cell.angle_beta   90.00
_cell.angle_gamma   90.00
#
_symmetry.space_group_name_H-M   'P 1'
#
loop_
_entity.id
_entity.type
_entity.pdbx_description
1 polymer ?
#
loop_
_entity_poly.entity_id
_entity_poly.type
_entity_poly.pdbx_seq_one_letter_code
_entity_poly.pdbx_strand_id
1 'polypeptide(L)'
;MISGDEAIIEYTTPIVNANIPPFTIWRVYYGYREKPESNTIINQQDNSERFIDTTLGFGKSNPCNININCPLGANYQNNKRGVARIFLVMDQGLTGYCTGSLVNNTNNDGEPLFLSAFHCQDGFTPLWDYWVFDFNYESNNCSNPAQEPSTNFIVGATPLAGRQQTDFLLMRLNVLYLPPSYKLYLNGWSIDTTVLTTKSALIHHPKGDIQKISVDNDPAVNHSGTITWNNNIVTAPYTHWKMILDQGIFEIGSSGGPLFNQNGQIIGQLHGGNVNVCSVINLFAGKLSKSWVGDGTPSTRLKDWLDPNNTGIKTISGYDPPDTLKNYTLAGYIINDVGKGVKDIEVKMVSDSTTLYAYTDTLGLYVFPLVPSKFTFEMTCNHDTLPNNGVSTADLVAINKHILKIDTLNTPLRIIAADANNDNKVSTADMVELRKLILLIIEKFSNSKSWRFMPTVYQFPDEYKPFPFPEKATITNPTGDYIQLDWYGMKVGDVNNSKK
;
A
#
# COMPACT_ATOMS: atom_id res chain seq x y z
N MET A 1 -8.94 -11.49 -10.21
CA MET A 1 -10.27 -11.99 -10.68
C MET A 1 -10.13 -13.46 -10.99
N ILE A 2 -10.99 -14.29 -10.40
CA ILE A 2 -11.09 -15.72 -10.69
C ILE A 2 -12.27 -15.86 -11.67
N SER A 3 -12.11 -16.63 -12.74
CA SER A 3 -13.20 -16.94 -13.67
C SER A 3 -13.69 -18.35 -13.39
N GLY A 4 -14.98 -18.52 -13.12
CA GLY A 4 -15.61 -19.81 -12.83
C GLY A 4 -16.65 -19.72 -11.71
N ASP A 5 -17.46 -20.76 -11.55
CA ASP A 5 -18.49 -20.86 -10.50
C ASP A 5 -17.89 -21.26 -9.14
N GLU A 6 -16.59 -21.57 -9.13
CA GLU A 6 -15.86 -22.06 -7.97
C GLU A 6 -14.50 -21.34 -7.86
N ALA A 7 -14.16 -20.91 -6.65
CA ALA A 7 -12.83 -20.43 -6.29
C ALA A 7 -12.26 -21.35 -5.21
N ILE A 8 -11.24 -22.13 -5.58
CA ILE A 8 -10.60 -23.07 -4.66
C ILE A 8 -9.43 -22.35 -3.98
N ILE A 9 -9.48 -22.24 -2.67
CA ILE A 9 -8.35 -21.81 -1.84
C ILE A 9 -7.66 -23.07 -1.32
N GLU A 10 -6.53 -23.43 -1.92
CA GLU A 10 -5.71 -24.54 -1.43
C GLU A 10 -4.72 -24.04 -0.37
N TYR A 11 -4.77 -24.66 0.81
CA TYR A 11 -3.84 -24.41 1.90
C TYR A 11 -3.08 -25.69 2.23
N THR A 12 -1.76 -25.65 2.12
CA THR A 12 -0.89 -26.77 2.47
C THR A 12 -0.26 -26.52 3.84
N THR A 13 -0.41 -27.47 4.76
CA THR A 13 0.15 -27.38 6.12
C THR A 13 0.73 -28.71 6.58
N PRO A 14 1.75 -28.71 7.46
CA PRO A 14 2.22 -29.94 8.10
C PRO A 14 1.08 -30.64 8.85
N ILE A 15 1.06 -31.98 8.83
CA ILE A 15 0.01 -32.84 9.43
C ILE A 15 -0.35 -32.44 10.87
N VAL A 16 0.61 -31.94 11.64
CA VAL A 16 0.43 -31.51 13.04
C VAL A 16 -0.52 -30.32 13.21
N ASN A 17 -0.74 -29.52 12.16
CA ASN A 17 -1.57 -28.30 12.21
C ASN A 17 -2.90 -28.45 11.45
N ALA A 18 -3.26 -29.66 11.00
CA ALA A 18 -4.44 -29.89 10.16
C ALA A 18 -5.78 -29.51 10.84
N ASN A 19 -5.82 -29.41 12.17
CA ASN A 19 -7.05 -29.14 12.94
C ASN A 19 -7.21 -27.68 13.37
N ILE A 20 -6.26 -26.79 13.06
CA ILE A 20 -6.34 -25.36 13.37
C ILE A 20 -6.49 -24.61 12.05
N PRO A 21 -7.65 -24.00 11.75
CA PRO A 21 -7.77 -23.15 10.58
C PRO A 21 -6.76 -22.00 10.73
N PRO A 22 -5.78 -21.85 9.82
CA PRO A 22 -4.77 -20.78 9.90
C PRO A 22 -5.34 -19.39 9.64
N PHE A 23 -6.58 -19.32 9.15
CA PHE A 23 -7.30 -18.09 8.91
C PHE A 23 -8.79 -18.32 9.11
N THR A 24 -9.49 -17.25 9.43
CA THR A 24 -10.95 -17.21 9.42
C THR A 24 -11.37 -16.42 8.19
N ILE A 25 -12.19 -17.00 7.31
CA ILE A 25 -12.84 -16.24 6.24
C ILE A 25 -13.95 -15.41 6.91
N TRP A 26 -13.61 -14.18 7.27
CA TRP A 26 -14.55 -13.28 7.96
C TRP A 26 -15.67 -12.81 7.03
N ARG A 27 -15.35 -12.50 5.77
CA ARG A 27 -16.32 -12.12 4.74
C ARG A 27 -15.77 -12.42 3.35
N VAL A 28 -16.63 -12.88 2.44
CA VAL A 28 -16.36 -12.94 1.01
C VAL A 28 -17.13 -11.80 0.36
N TYR A 29 -16.41 -10.84 -0.23
CA TYR A 29 -17.02 -9.82 -1.08
C TYR A 29 -17.10 -10.34 -2.51
N TYR A 30 -18.32 -10.46 -3.03
CA TYR A 30 -18.54 -10.67 -4.45
C TYR A 30 -18.55 -9.32 -5.13
N GLY A 31 -17.38 -8.86 -5.57
CA GLY A 31 -17.29 -7.83 -6.59
C GLY A 31 -17.50 -8.51 -7.93
N TYR A 32 -18.75 -8.56 -8.42
CA TYR A 32 -18.96 -8.97 -9.80
C TYR A 32 -18.29 -7.92 -10.67
N ARG A 33 -17.21 -8.30 -11.37
CA ARG A 33 -17.07 -7.83 -12.74
C ARG A 33 -18.19 -8.55 -13.48
N GLU A 34 -19.43 -8.09 -13.32
CA GLU A 34 -20.41 -8.32 -14.37
C GLU A 34 -19.76 -7.64 -15.56
N LYS A 35 -19.00 -8.41 -16.34
CA LYS A 35 -18.59 -7.98 -17.66
C LYS A 35 -19.91 -7.60 -18.31
N PRO A 36 -20.12 -6.36 -18.74
CA PRO A 36 -21.38 -5.90 -19.33
C PRO A 36 -21.66 -6.53 -20.72
N GLU A 37 -21.22 -7.77 -20.92
CA GLU A 37 -21.03 -8.45 -22.20
C GLU A 37 -21.57 -9.89 -22.23
N SER A 38 -22.07 -10.48 -21.13
CA SER A 38 -22.65 -11.83 -21.17
C SER A 38 -24.14 -11.84 -20.81
N ASN A 39 -24.98 -12.00 -21.84
CA ASN A 39 -26.41 -12.26 -21.71
C ASN A 39 -26.72 -13.58 -20.95
N THR A 40 -27.89 -13.54 -20.29
CA THR A 40 -28.76 -14.63 -19.82
C THR A 40 -28.31 -15.53 -18.67
N ILE A 41 -28.87 -15.28 -17.48
CA ILE A 41 -29.59 -16.32 -16.71
C ILE A 41 -30.90 -15.69 -16.18
N ILE A 42 -32.04 -16.25 -16.60
CA ILE A 42 -33.35 -16.04 -15.99
C ILE A 42 -33.36 -16.85 -14.69
N ASN A 43 -33.73 -16.23 -13.55
CA ASN A 43 -34.61 -16.91 -12.61
C ASN A 43 -35.48 -15.93 -11.81
N GLN A 44 -36.72 -16.38 -11.71
CA GLN A 44 -37.89 -15.71 -11.17
C GLN A 44 -37.78 -15.46 -9.66
N GLN A 45 -38.50 -14.44 -9.20
CA GLN A 45 -38.80 -14.12 -7.79
C GLN A 45 -37.79 -13.25 -7.03
N ASP A 46 -37.46 -12.06 -7.52
CA ASP A 46 -37.47 -10.87 -6.64
C ASP A 46 -37.51 -9.56 -7.45
N ASN A 47 -38.43 -8.67 -7.11
CA ASN A 47 -38.65 -7.38 -7.78
C ASN A 47 -37.63 -6.32 -7.30
N SER A 48 -36.34 -6.54 -7.55
CA SER A 48 -35.34 -5.47 -7.46
C SER A 48 -34.44 -5.49 -8.71
N GLU A 49 -34.82 -4.72 -9.72
CA GLU A 49 -34.05 -4.55 -10.95
C GLU A 49 -32.68 -3.91 -10.61
N ARG A 50 -31.61 -4.72 -10.61
CA ARG A 50 -30.24 -4.22 -10.77
C ARG A 50 -30.04 -3.94 -12.26
N PHE A 51 -29.94 -2.67 -12.63
CA PHE A 51 -29.64 -2.25 -14.01
C PHE A 51 -28.18 -2.62 -14.35
N ILE A 52 -27.99 -3.57 -15.25
CA ILE A 52 -26.68 -3.88 -15.86
C ILE A 52 -26.37 -2.76 -16.87
N ASP A 53 -25.35 -1.93 -16.59
CA ASP A 53 -24.93 -0.87 -17.50
C ASP A 53 -24.09 -1.43 -18.65
N THR A 54 -24.73 -1.71 -19.78
CA THR A 54 -24.09 -2.19 -21.01
C THR A 54 -23.27 -1.11 -21.75
N THR A 55 -23.19 0.11 -21.21
CA THR A 55 -22.56 1.28 -21.84
C THR A 55 -21.13 1.56 -21.37
N LEU A 56 -20.61 0.80 -20.41
CA LEU A 56 -19.24 0.91 -19.86
C LEU A 56 -18.42 -0.37 -20.12
N GLY A 57 -17.09 -0.27 -20.05
CA GLY A 57 -16.16 -1.38 -20.24
C GLY A 57 -15.57 -1.47 -21.65
N PHE A 58 -15.09 -2.67 -21.99
CA PHE A 58 -14.35 -2.93 -23.23
C PHE A 58 -15.20 -2.66 -24.49
N GLY A 59 -14.63 -1.93 -25.45
CA GLY A 59 -15.26 -1.62 -26.73
C GLY A 59 -16.45 -0.64 -26.65
N LYS A 60 -16.69 0.01 -25.51
CA LYS A 60 -17.84 0.93 -25.31
C LYS A 60 -17.51 2.40 -25.56
N SER A 61 -16.23 2.77 -25.61
CA SER A 61 -15.82 4.13 -25.92
C SER A 61 -16.22 4.51 -27.35
N ASN A 62 -16.56 5.78 -27.58
CA ASN A 62 -16.93 6.27 -28.91
C ASN A 62 -15.75 6.10 -29.89
N PRO A 63 -16.03 5.88 -31.20
CA PRO A 63 -14.99 5.62 -32.20
C PRO A 63 -14.06 6.81 -32.45
N CYS A 64 -14.40 8.00 -31.96
CA CYS A 64 -13.58 9.20 -32.07
C CYS A 64 -12.45 9.26 -31.04
N ASN A 65 -12.43 8.33 -30.08
CA ASN A 65 -11.26 8.12 -29.24
C ASN A 65 -10.15 7.42 -30.03
N ILE A 66 -8.91 7.81 -29.79
CA ILE A 66 -7.75 7.30 -30.53
C ILE A 66 -6.95 6.37 -29.61
N ASN A 67 -6.68 5.15 -30.05
CA ASN A 67 -5.89 4.21 -29.26
C ASN A 67 -4.48 4.76 -28.97
N ILE A 68 -3.96 4.52 -27.76
CA ILE A 68 -2.64 5.02 -27.34
C ILE A 68 -1.49 4.57 -28.25
N ASN A 69 -1.63 3.40 -28.89
CA ASN A 69 -0.63 2.85 -29.83
C ASN A 69 -0.86 3.25 -31.29
N CYS A 70 -1.67 4.28 -31.55
CA CYS A 70 -1.69 5.00 -32.83
C CYS A 70 -0.46 5.91 -32.99
N PRO A 71 -0.14 6.39 -34.22
CA PRO A 71 0.96 7.34 -34.44
C PRO A 71 0.92 8.59 -33.54
N LEU A 72 -0.28 9.02 -33.12
CA LEU A 72 -0.47 10.14 -32.20
C LEU A 72 0.22 9.92 -30.83
N GLY A 73 0.28 8.67 -30.35
CA GLY A 73 0.89 8.30 -29.07
C GLY A 73 2.35 7.85 -29.17
N ALA A 74 3.01 7.98 -30.32
CA ALA A 74 4.38 7.50 -30.54
C ALA A 74 5.39 8.08 -29.53
N ASN A 75 5.20 9.33 -29.08
CA ASN A 75 6.09 9.98 -28.12
C ASN A 75 5.72 9.74 -26.64
N TYR A 76 4.66 8.98 -26.37
CA TYR A 76 4.11 8.77 -25.02
C TYR A 76 4.26 7.33 -24.52
N GLN A 77 5.14 6.54 -25.14
CA GLN A 77 5.31 5.10 -24.83
C GLN A 77 5.84 4.84 -23.42
N ASN A 78 6.59 5.78 -22.82
CA ASN A 78 6.92 5.72 -21.40
C ASN A 78 5.72 6.16 -20.55
N ASN A 79 5.12 7.31 -20.88
CA ASN A 79 4.06 7.90 -20.08
C ASN A 79 2.87 6.96 -19.87
N LYS A 80 2.47 6.27 -20.93
CA LYS A 80 1.33 5.35 -20.93
C LYS A 80 1.47 4.19 -19.92
N ARG A 81 2.70 3.74 -19.65
CA ARG A 81 3.01 2.65 -18.68
C ARG A 81 2.72 3.05 -17.24
N GLY A 82 2.57 4.35 -16.97
CA GLY A 82 2.16 4.86 -15.66
C GLY A 82 0.66 5.08 -15.52
N VAL A 83 -0.10 5.08 -16.62
CA VAL A 83 -1.53 5.39 -16.61
C VAL A 83 -2.36 4.11 -16.47
N ALA A 84 -3.33 4.12 -15.57
CA ALA A 84 -4.19 2.98 -15.31
C ALA A 84 -5.68 3.33 -15.33
N ARG A 85 -6.49 2.35 -15.73
CA ARG A 85 -7.93 2.34 -15.48
C ARG A 85 -8.15 1.98 -14.02
N ILE A 86 -9.03 2.71 -13.35
CA ILE A 86 -9.42 2.44 -11.97
C ILE A 86 -10.83 1.85 -11.99
N PHE A 87 -10.99 0.65 -11.45
CA PHE A 87 -12.29 0.12 -11.08
C PHE A 87 -12.55 0.45 -9.61
N LEU A 88 -13.58 1.26 -9.38
CA LEU A 88 -13.95 1.81 -8.09
C LEU A 88 -14.96 0.90 -7.40
N VAL A 89 -14.79 0.70 -6.09
CA VAL A 89 -15.74 -0.02 -5.25
C VAL A 89 -16.10 0.86 -4.06
N MET A 90 -17.40 1.06 -3.84
CA MET A 90 -17.95 1.86 -2.75
C MET A 90 -18.81 1.00 -1.82
N ASP A 91 -18.91 1.38 -0.54
CA ASP A 91 -19.65 0.64 0.49
C ASP A 91 -21.16 0.59 0.21
N GLN A 92 -21.66 1.55 -0.56
CA GLN A 92 -23.05 1.62 -1.04
C GLN A 92 -23.38 0.57 -2.12
N GLY A 93 -22.45 -0.32 -2.47
CA GLY A 93 -22.61 -1.28 -3.56
C GLY A 93 -22.50 -0.67 -4.96
N LEU A 94 -22.00 0.56 -5.05
CA LEU A 94 -21.76 1.27 -6.31
C LEU A 94 -20.36 0.95 -6.85
N THR A 95 -20.29 0.71 -8.16
CA THR A 95 -19.05 0.52 -8.91
C THR A 95 -18.96 1.53 -10.05
N GLY A 96 -17.75 1.93 -10.41
CA GLY A 96 -17.54 2.86 -11.50
C GLY A 96 -16.13 2.79 -12.07
N TYR A 97 -15.90 3.56 -13.12
CA TYR A 97 -14.57 3.71 -13.72
C TYR A 97 -14.06 5.12 -13.52
N CYS A 98 -12.76 5.22 -13.24
CA CYS A 98 -11.97 6.44 -13.39
C CYS A 98 -10.63 6.10 -14.03
N THR A 99 -9.79 7.10 -14.24
CA THR A 99 -8.41 6.97 -14.71
C THR A 99 -7.48 7.64 -13.70
N GLY A 100 -6.21 7.27 -13.69
CA GLY A 100 -5.15 8.04 -13.04
C GLY A 100 -3.77 7.63 -13.52
N SER A 101 -2.74 8.14 -12.87
CA SER A 101 -1.35 7.86 -13.21
C SER A 101 -0.46 7.70 -11.99
N LEU A 102 0.50 6.80 -12.07
CA LEU A 102 1.68 6.83 -11.21
C LEU A 102 2.44 8.14 -11.40
N VAL A 103 2.94 8.71 -10.31
CA VAL A 103 3.64 10.01 -10.30
C VAL A 103 4.94 9.89 -9.52
N ASN A 104 6.03 10.39 -10.09
CA ASN A 104 7.35 10.39 -9.47
C ASN A 104 7.45 11.46 -8.36
N ASN A 105 8.38 11.31 -7.43
CA ASN A 105 8.71 12.30 -6.41
C ASN A 105 10.17 12.77 -6.56
N THR A 106 10.60 13.78 -5.80
CA THR A 106 11.97 14.31 -5.88
C THR A 106 13.05 13.33 -5.42
N ASN A 107 12.69 12.24 -4.73
CA ASN A 107 13.63 11.20 -4.31
C ASN A 107 13.94 10.18 -5.42
N ASN A 108 13.12 10.08 -6.47
CA ASN A 108 13.23 9.02 -7.49
C ASN A 108 13.34 7.61 -6.87
N ASP A 109 12.54 7.35 -5.84
CA ASP A 109 12.61 6.13 -5.03
C ASP A 109 11.71 5.00 -5.55
N GLY A 110 10.77 5.30 -6.45
CA GLY A 110 9.81 4.34 -6.97
C GLY A 110 8.60 4.11 -6.06
N GLU A 111 8.35 5.01 -5.11
CA GLU A 111 7.15 4.98 -4.27
C GLU A 111 5.88 4.94 -5.16
N PRO A 112 4.91 4.04 -4.90
CA PRO A 112 3.74 3.84 -5.75
C PRO A 112 2.67 4.93 -5.54
N LEU A 113 3.06 6.20 -5.67
CA LEU A 113 2.18 7.36 -5.62
C LEU A 113 1.34 7.44 -6.90
N PHE A 114 0.04 7.60 -6.75
CA PHE A 114 -0.93 7.55 -7.84
C PHE A 114 -1.90 8.73 -7.77
N LEU A 115 -1.93 9.54 -8.83
CA LEU A 115 -2.78 10.73 -8.97
C LEU A 115 -4.04 10.39 -9.78
N SER A 116 -5.19 10.78 -9.27
CA SER A 116 -6.51 10.68 -9.91
C SER A 116 -7.38 11.89 -9.53
N ALA A 117 -8.69 11.83 -9.77
CA ALA A 117 -9.64 12.91 -9.50
C ALA A 117 -10.39 12.73 -8.18
N PHE A 118 -10.63 13.83 -7.46
CA PHE A 118 -11.32 13.82 -6.17
C PHE A 118 -12.79 13.41 -6.30
N HIS A 119 -13.47 13.85 -7.36
CA HIS A 119 -14.87 13.54 -7.59
C HIS A 119 -15.14 12.05 -7.86
N CYS A 120 -14.11 11.25 -8.17
CA CYS A 120 -14.25 9.80 -8.31
C CYS A 120 -14.68 9.13 -7.00
N GLN A 121 -14.45 9.76 -5.85
CA GLN A 121 -14.90 9.28 -4.53
C GLN A 121 -15.90 10.21 -3.84
N ASP A 122 -16.03 11.44 -4.33
CA ASP A 122 -16.75 12.50 -3.61
C ASP A 122 -18.24 12.16 -3.44
N GLY A 123 -18.75 12.35 -2.22
CA GLY A 123 -20.11 11.97 -1.85
C GLY A 123 -20.35 10.47 -1.63
N PHE A 124 -19.33 9.62 -1.74
CA PHE A 124 -19.42 8.17 -1.51
C PHE A 124 -18.48 7.72 -0.39
N THR A 125 -18.54 6.42 -0.05
CA THR A 125 -17.64 5.80 0.93
C THR A 125 -16.77 4.77 0.21
N PRO A 126 -15.54 5.13 -0.20
CA PRO A 126 -14.65 4.21 -0.89
C PRO A 126 -14.24 3.04 -0.02
N LEU A 127 -14.33 1.84 -0.57
CA LEU A 127 -13.67 0.67 -0.01
C LEU A 127 -12.29 0.52 -0.66
N TRP A 128 -11.34 1.31 -0.18
CA TRP A 128 -10.03 1.49 -0.81
C TRP A 128 -9.27 0.19 -1.07
N ASP A 129 -9.41 -0.81 -0.18
CA ASP A 129 -8.78 -2.12 -0.31
C ASP A 129 -9.29 -2.96 -1.50
N TYR A 130 -10.41 -2.57 -2.12
CA TYR A 130 -11.00 -3.27 -3.27
C TYR A 130 -10.90 -2.48 -4.58
N TRP A 131 -10.29 -1.30 -4.58
CA TRP A 131 -10.05 -0.58 -5.83
C TRP A 131 -9.00 -1.32 -6.66
N VAL A 132 -9.26 -1.46 -7.96
CA VAL A 132 -8.37 -2.16 -8.89
C VAL A 132 -7.80 -1.19 -9.90
N PHE A 133 -6.48 -1.18 -10.03
CA PHE A 133 -5.73 -0.32 -10.95
C PHE A 133 -5.16 -1.17 -12.08
N ASP A 134 -5.82 -1.15 -13.23
CA ASP A 134 -5.47 -1.91 -14.43
C ASP A 134 -4.48 -1.11 -15.30
N PHE A 135 -3.22 -1.54 -15.29
CA PHE A 135 -2.15 -1.05 -16.13
C PHE A 135 -2.03 -1.87 -17.41
N ASN A 136 -1.42 -1.27 -18.45
CA ASN A 136 -1.22 -1.91 -19.76
C ASN A 136 -2.52 -2.47 -20.37
N TYR A 137 -3.68 -1.92 -19.99
CA TYR A 137 -4.98 -2.26 -20.56
C TYR A 137 -5.20 -1.45 -21.84
N GLU A 138 -4.54 -1.87 -22.91
CA GLU A 138 -4.43 -1.13 -24.18
C GLU A 138 -4.55 -2.06 -25.39
N SER A 139 -4.80 -1.50 -26.58
CA SER A 139 -4.68 -2.23 -27.84
C SER A 139 -3.21 -2.35 -28.27
N ASN A 140 -2.81 -3.45 -28.91
CA ASN A 140 -1.43 -3.64 -29.38
C ASN A 140 -1.00 -2.67 -30.50
N ASN A 141 -1.96 -2.06 -31.19
CA ASN A 141 -1.73 -1.12 -32.28
C ASN A 141 -2.90 -0.13 -32.36
N CYS A 142 -3.00 0.63 -33.47
CA CYS A 142 -4.03 1.65 -33.62
C CYS A 142 -5.47 1.10 -33.75
N SER A 143 -5.64 -0.18 -34.12
CA SER A 143 -6.96 -0.81 -34.28
C SER A 143 -7.51 -1.30 -32.94
N ASN A 144 -8.83 -1.25 -32.78
CA ASN A 144 -9.48 -1.91 -31.65
C ASN A 144 -9.34 -3.44 -31.78
N PRO A 145 -8.91 -4.14 -30.73
CA PRO A 145 -8.80 -5.60 -30.77
C PRO A 145 -10.20 -6.23 -30.78
N ALA A 146 -10.32 -7.42 -31.37
CA ALA A 146 -11.59 -8.17 -31.39
C ALA A 146 -11.90 -8.83 -30.03
N GLN A 147 -10.89 -9.00 -29.18
CA GLN A 147 -11.00 -9.58 -27.85
C GLN A 147 -10.42 -8.62 -26.82
N GLU A 148 -10.99 -8.66 -25.61
CA GLU A 148 -10.52 -7.85 -24.49
C GLU A 148 -9.05 -8.18 -24.17
N PRO A 149 -8.14 -7.18 -24.11
CA PRO A 149 -6.74 -7.42 -23.81
C PRO A 149 -6.51 -7.79 -22.34
N SER A 150 -5.43 -8.51 -22.08
CA SER A 150 -4.92 -8.74 -20.73
C SER A 150 -4.46 -7.43 -20.08
N THR A 151 -4.46 -7.38 -18.75
CA THR A 151 -3.97 -6.25 -17.97
C THR A 151 -3.10 -6.73 -16.81
N ASN A 152 -2.15 -5.88 -16.42
CA ASN A 152 -1.46 -6.00 -15.13
C ASN A 152 -2.23 -5.17 -14.12
N PHE A 153 -2.51 -5.71 -12.93
CA PHE A 153 -3.33 -5.00 -11.97
C PHE A 153 -2.69 -4.91 -10.59
N ILE A 154 -2.99 -3.83 -9.90
CA ILE A 154 -2.71 -3.65 -8.47
C ILE A 154 -4.06 -3.47 -7.77
N VAL A 155 -4.22 -4.08 -6.60
CA VAL A 155 -5.44 -3.97 -5.79
C VAL A 155 -5.12 -3.23 -4.51
N GLY A 156 -6.01 -2.32 -4.12
CA GLY A 156 -5.90 -1.59 -2.88
C GLY A 156 -5.12 -0.29 -3.02
N ALA A 157 -5.56 0.72 -2.27
CA ALA A 157 -4.85 1.98 -2.11
C ALA A 157 -5.06 2.57 -0.71
N THR A 158 -4.20 3.50 -0.34
CA THR A 158 -4.32 4.35 0.84
C THR A 158 -4.44 5.80 0.39
N PRO A 159 -5.53 6.52 0.71
CA PRO A 159 -5.65 7.93 0.36
C PRO A 159 -4.63 8.76 1.15
N LEU A 160 -3.91 9.66 0.47
CA LEU A 160 -2.88 10.51 1.07
C LEU A 160 -3.34 11.97 1.17
N ALA A 161 -3.84 12.50 0.06
CA ALA A 161 -4.29 13.87 -0.03
C ALA A 161 -5.37 14.03 -1.08
N GLY A 162 -6.28 14.98 -0.90
CA GLY A 162 -7.26 15.30 -1.92
C GLY A 162 -7.91 16.64 -1.70
N ARG A 163 -8.41 17.24 -2.77
CA ARG A 163 -9.09 18.53 -2.68
C ARG A 163 -10.08 18.75 -3.80
N GLN A 164 -11.30 19.09 -3.41
CA GLN A 164 -12.42 19.37 -4.32
C GLN A 164 -12.19 20.61 -5.20
N GLN A 165 -11.53 21.66 -4.69
CA GLN A 165 -11.33 22.92 -5.45
C GLN A 165 -10.47 22.77 -6.71
N THR A 166 -9.55 21.81 -6.72
CA THR A 166 -8.69 21.48 -7.87
C THR A 166 -8.89 20.03 -8.31
N ASP A 167 -9.92 19.37 -7.77
CA ASP A 167 -10.35 18.01 -8.05
C ASP A 167 -9.24 16.95 -8.09
N PHE A 168 -8.22 17.08 -7.24
CA PHE A 168 -7.13 16.10 -7.23
C PHE A 168 -7.33 15.10 -6.08
N LEU A 169 -6.93 13.85 -6.34
CA LEU A 169 -6.83 12.79 -5.36
C LEU A 169 -5.46 12.12 -5.53
N LEU A 170 -4.65 12.16 -4.48
CA LEU A 170 -3.39 11.45 -4.38
C LEU A 170 -3.56 10.25 -3.45
N MET A 171 -3.11 9.10 -3.93
CA MET A 171 -3.15 7.84 -3.21
C MET A 171 -1.76 7.19 -3.25
N ARG A 172 -1.50 6.30 -2.29
CA ARG A 172 -0.44 5.30 -2.38
C ARG A 172 -1.08 3.97 -2.73
N LEU A 173 -0.62 3.27 -3.77
CA LEU A 173 -1.14 1.93 -4.04
C LEU A 173 -0.64 0.96 -2.97
N ASN A 174 -1.46 -0.02 -2.59
CA ASN A 174 -1.15 -0.99 -1.52
C ASN A 174 -0.20 -2.10 -2.03
N VAL A 175 0.96 -1.69 -2.52
CA VAL A 175 2.08 -2.56 -2.90
C VAL A 175 3.34 -2.05 -2.23
N LEU A 176 4.25 -2.98 -1.91
CA LEU A 176 5.54 -2.60 -1.36
C LEU A 176 6.40 -1.86 -2.39
N TYR A 177 6.38 -2.32 -3.63
CA TYR A 177 7.05 -1.73 -4.79
C TYR A 177 6.29 -2.07 -6.07
N LEU A 178 6.49 -1.27 -7.11
CA LEU A 178 5.91 -1.54 -8.42
C LEU A 178 6.51 -2.83 -9.01
N PRO A 179 5.72 -3.85 -9.37
CA PRO A 179 6.25 -5.11 -9.89
C PRO A 179 7.12 -4.90 -11.15
N PRO A 180 8.42 -5.29 -11.15
CA PRO A 180 9.28 -5.06 -12.31
C PRO A 180 8.79 -5.74 -13.59
N SER A 181 8.12 -6.89 -13.47
CA SER A 181 7.48 -7.59 -14.59
C SER A 181 6.39 -6.77 -15.29
N TYR A 182 5.81 -5.78 -14.61
CA TYR A 182 4.79 -4.91 -15.20
C TYR A 182 5.38 -3.75 -15.99
N LYS A 183 6.68 -3.48 -15.82
CA LYS A 183 7.43 -2.39 -16.47
C LYS A 183 6.74 -1.03 -16.33
N LEU A 184 6.22 -0.73 -15.14
CA LEU A 184 5.48 0.51 -14.90
C LEU A 184 6.42 1.72 -14.87
N TYR A 185 5.91 2.89 -15.25
CA TYR A 185 6.68 4.13 -15.30
C TYR A 185 6.04 5.17 -14.37
N LEU A 186 6.82 5.81 -13.49
CA LEU A 186 6.31 6.91 -12.68
C LEU A 186 6.44 8.20 -13.47
N ASN A 187 5.31 8.82 -13.83
CA ASN A 187 5.32 10.02 -14.65
C ASN A 187 5.93 11.21 -13.91
N GLY A 188 6.75 11.98 -14.61
CA GLY A 188 7.26 13.25 -14.10
C GLY A 188 6.15 14.30 -14.06
N TRP A 189 6.43 15.42 -13.40
CA TRP A 189 5.46 16.49 -13.24
C TRP A 189 6.11 17.87 -13.32
N SER A 190 5.29 18.88 -13.60
CA SER A 190 5.69 20.29 -13.55
C SER A 190 4.61 21.13 -12.89
N ILE A 191 5.02 21.91 -11.89
CA ILE A 191 4.23 22.99 -11.30
C ILE A 191 4.71 24.38 -11.77
N ASP A 192 5.70 24.41 -12.66
CA ASP A 192 6.29 25.66 -13.14
C ASP A 192 5.35 26.35 -14.13
N THR A 193 4.67 27.39 -13.67
CA THR A 193 3.76 28.18 -14.51
C THR A 193 4.47 29.25 -15.35
N THR A 194 5.80 29.36 -15.28
CA THR A 194 6.57 30.30 -16.10
C THR A 194 6.85 29.74 -17.51
N VAL A 195 6.80 28.41 -17.65
CA VAL A 195 6.92 27.74 -18.94
C VAL A 195 5.53 27.57 -19.54
N LEU A 196 5.32 28.13 -20.74
CA LEU A 196 4.06 27.98 -21.45
C LEU A 196 3.87 26.52 -21.85
N THR A 197 2.68 25.97 -21.56
CA THR A 197 2.28 24.68 -22.10
C THR A 197 1.70 24.92 -23.49
N THR A 198 2.49 24.64 -24.53
CA THR A 198 2.10 24.91 -25.93
C THR A 198 1.40 23.73 -26.60
N LYS A 199 1.48 22.56 -25.99
CA LYS A 199 0.86 21.32 -26.43
C LYS A 199 0.51 20.51 -25.20
N SER A 200 -0.60 19.80 -25.26
CA SER A 200 -1.00 18.90 -24.19
C SER A 200 -1.55 17.59 -24.70
N ALA A 201 -1.36 16.53 -23.91
CA ALA A 201 -1.92 15.22 -24.18
C ALA A 201 -2.62 14.66 -22.95
N LEU A 202 -3.82 14.14 -23.14
CA LEU A 202 -4.56 13.35 -22.16
C LEU A 202 -4.39 11.87 -22.52
N ILE A 203 -3.93 11.06 -21.58
CA ILE A 203 -3.98 9.59 -21.69
C ILE A 203 -5.02 9.10 -20.69
N HIS A 204 -6.00 8.32 -21.14
CA HIS A 204 -7.19 8.03 -20.33
C HIS A 204 -7.90 6.73 -20.72
N HIS A 205 -8.85 6.30 -19.89
CA HIS A 205 -9.72 5.15 -20.12
C HIS A 205 -11.20 5.58 -20.22
N PRO A 206 -11.64 6.09 -21.39
CA PRO A 206 -13.02 6.55 -21.58
C PRO A 206 -13.98 5.36 -21.47
N LYS A 207 -15.05 5.53 -20.70
CA LYS A 207 -16.04 4.53 -20.31
C LYS A 207 -15.46 3.28 -19.63
N GLY A 208 -14.21 3.35 -19.14
CA GLY A 208 -13.50 2.16 -18.67
C GLY A 208 -13.02 1.25 -19.80
N ASP A 209 -12.94 1.73 -21.04
CA ASP A 209 -12.42 1.01 -22.20
C ASP A 209 -10.87 1.00 -22.20
N ILE A 210 -10.27 0.35 -23.19
CA ILE A 210 -8.82 0.33 -23.42
C ILE A 210 -8.24 1.74 -23.53
N GLN A 211 -6.97 1.87 -23.17
CA GLN A 211 -6.28 3.15 -23.08
C GLN A 211 -6.27 3.94 -24.39
N LYS A 212 -6.64 5.21 -24.29
CA LYS A 212 -6.74 6.16 -25.40
C LYS A 212 -5.84 7.37 -25.16
N ILE A 213 -5.56 8.10 -26.23
CA ILE A 213 -4.86 9.38 -26.21
C ILE A 213 -5.68 10.44 -26.94
N SER A 214 -5.69 11.63 -26.37
CA SER A 214 -6.26 12.84 -26.99
C SER A 214 -5.26 13.98 -26.86
N VAL A 215 -5.17 14.84 -27.87
CA VAL A 215 -4.13 15.86 -27.99
C VAL A 215 -4.74 17.21 -28.33
N ASP A 216 -4.19 18.25 -27.72
CA ASP A 216 -4.39 19.66 -28.04
C ASP A 216 -3.02 20.23 -28.45
N ASN A 217 -2.93 20.79 -29.65
CA ASN A 217 -1.73 21.44 -30.16
C ASN A 217 -1.76 22.97 -29.97
N ASP A 218 -2.78 23.48 -29.27
CA ASP A 218 -2.85 24.86 -28.83
C ASP A 218 -2.33 25.03 -27.38
N PRO A 219 -1.95 26.27 -26.99
CA PRO A 219 -1.54 26.53 -25.62
C PRO A 219 -2.66 26.31 -24.61
N ALA A 220 -2.37 25.58 -23.54
CA ALA A 220 -3.31 25.37 -22.44
C ALA A 220 -3.63 26.71 -21.73
N VAL A 221 -4.92 27.00 -21.56
CA VAL A 221 -5.38 28.29 -21.02
C VAL A 221 -5.58 28.19 -19.52
N ASN A 222 -5.02 29.13 -18.76
CA ASN A 222 -5.33 29.27 -17.33
C ASN A 222 -6.74 29.85 -17.16
N HIS A 223 -7.73 29.02 -16.82
CA HIS A 223 -9.13 29.44 -16.82
C HIS A 223 -9.40 30.49 -15.73
N SER A 224 -9.84 31.68 -16.12
CA SER A 224 -10.08 32.81 -15.21
C SER A 224 -11.50 32.88 -14.63
N GLY A 225 -12.40 31.98 -15.03
CA GLY A 225 -13.79 31.93 -14.56
C GLY A 225 -14.02 30.94 -13.43
N THR A 226 -15.16 31.04 -12.77
CA THR A 226 -15.70 29.97 -11.93
C THR A 226 -16.28 28.87 -12.82
N ILE A 227 -16.16 27.61 -12.38
CA ILE A 227 -16.81 26.47 -13.06
C ILE A 227 -17.84 25.90 -12.09
N THR A 228 -19.08 25.74 -12.57
CA THR A 228 -20.15 25.06 -11.84
C THR A 228 -20.34 23.67 -12.44
N TRP A 229 -20.15 22.65 -11.62
CA TRP A 229 -20.21 21.25 -12.00
C TRP A 229 -21.63 20.69 -11.84
N ASN A 230 -21.90 19.55 -12.47
CA ASN A 230 -23.23 18.91 -12.48
C ASN A 230 -23.70 18.43 -11.09
N ASN A 231 -22.78 18.29 -10.14
CA ASN A 231 -23.04 17.98 -8.73
C ASN A 231 -23.17 19.25 -7.85
N ASN A 232 -23.37 20.42 -8.45
CA ASN A 232 -23.47 21.74 -7.80
C ASN A 232 -22.20 22.24 -7.11
N ILE A 233 -21.08 21.57 -7.28
CA ILE A 233 -19.78 22.06 -6.80
C ILE A 233 -19.35 23.23 -7.66
N VAL A 234 -18.77 24.26 -7.03
CA VAL A 234 -18.23 25.43 -7.70
C VAL A 234 -16.74 25.54 -7.42
N THR A 235 -15.93 25.48 -8.47
CA THR A 235 -14.48 25.67 -8.35
C THR A 235 -14.09 27.10 -8.73
N ALA A 236 -13.21 27.69 -7.93
CA ALA A 236 -12.79 29.10 -8.07
C ALA A 236 -11.98 29.36 -9.35
N PRO A 237 -11.84 30.62 -9.79
CA PRO A 237 -10.93 31.01 -10.86
C PRO A 237 -9.50 30.49 -10.70
N TYR A 238 -8.84 30.25 -11.83
CA TYR A 238 -7.43 29.87 -11.96
C TYR A 238 -7.05 28.53 -11.32
N THR A 239 -8.04 27.70 -10.99
CA THR A 239 -7.87 26.34 -10.44
C THR A 239 -7.68 25.29 -11.53
N HIS A 240 -8.14 25.56 -12.76
CA HIS A 240 -8.14 24.60 -13.87
C HIS A 240 -7.41 25.14 -15.11
N TRP A 241 -6.77 24.24 -15.84
CA TRP A 241 -6.45 24.42 -17.25
C TRP A 241 -7.73 24.25 -18.07
N LYS A 242 -7.93 25.08 -19.10
CA LYS A 242 -8.95 24.93 -20.12
C LYS A 242 -8.27 24.63 -21.46
N MET A 243 -8.83 23.66 -22.18
CA MET A 243 -8.34 23.16 -23.45
C MET A 243 -9.47 22.85 -24.41
N ILE A 244 -9.15 22.75 -25.70
CA ILE A 244 -10.05 22.28 -26.75
C ILE A 244 -9.26 21.25 -27.56
N LEU A 245 -9.55 19.97 -27.37
CA LEU A 245 -8.76 18.91 -28.01
C LEU A 245 -8.92 18.96 -29.54
N ASP A 246 -7.81 18.92 -30.26
CA ASP A 246 -7.76 18.82 -31.72
C ASP A 246 -8.03 17.41 -32.21
N GLN A 247 -7.55 16.42 -31.44
CA GLN A 247 -7.58 15.01 -31.82
C GLN A 247 -7.97 14.16 -30.61
N GLY A 248 -8.92 13.25 -30.80
CA GLY A 248 -9.48 12.46 -29.72
C GLY A 248 -10.49 13.25 -28.89
N ILE A 249 -11.15 12.55 -27.96
CA ILE A 249 -12.14 13.12 -27.04
C ILE A 249 -11.91 12.56 -25.62
N PHE A 250 -12.81 12.86 -24.69
CA PHE A 250 -12.89 12.19 -23.40
C PHE A 250 -14.35 11.86 -23.09
N GLU A 251 -14.58 10.90 -22.21
CA GLU A 251 -15.92 10.48 -21.78
C GLU A 251 -15.91 10.22 -20.27
N ILE A 252 -17.07 9.86 -19.70
CA ILE A 252 -17.13 9.32 -18.33
C ILE A 252 -16.08 8.22 -18.15
N GLY A 253 -15.43 8.11 -16.99
CA GLY A 253 -14.31 7.18 -16.79
C GLY A 253 -12.93 7.74 -17.14
N SER A 254 -12.85 8.75 -18.00
CA SER A 254 -11.60 9.48 -18.24
C SER A 254 -11.14 10.31 -17.03
N SER A 255 -12.07 10.63 -16.11
CA SER A 255 -11.84 11.42 -14.90
C SER A 255 -10.58 11.00 -14.16
N GLY A 256 -9.73 11.97 -13.80
CA GLY A 256 -8.44 11.73 -13.16
C GLY A 256 -7.28 11.39 -14.11
N GLY A 257 -7.55 11.21 -15.41
CA GLY A 257 -6.50 10.98 -16.41
C GLY A 257 -5.48 12.13 -16.45
N PRO A 258 -4.17 11.84 -16.50
CA PRO A 258 -3.14 12.87 -16.46
C PRO A 258 -3.14 13.73 -17.72
N LEU A 259 -2.93 15.02 -17.53
CA LEU A 259 -2.64 15.96 -18.59
C LEU A 259 -1.14 16.21 -18.67
N PHE A 260 -0.51 15.77 -19.76
CA PHE A 260 0.91 15.95 -20.03
C PHE A 260 1.18 17.21 -20.83
N ASN A 261 2.21 17.97 -20.47
CA ASN A 261 2.74 19.06 -21.29
C ASN A 261 3.60 18.54 -22.47
N GLN A 262 4.20 19.45 -23.24
CA GLN A 262 5.08 19.13 -24.38
C GLN A 262 6.34 18.32 -24.02
N ASN A 263 6.70 18.24 -22.74
CA ASN A 263 7.86 17.47 -22.24
C ASN A 263 7.45 16.12 -21.62
N GLY A 264 6.17 15.73 -21.74
CA GLY A 264 5.67 14.49 -21.13
C GLY A 264 5.57 14.55 -19.60
N GLN A 265 5.38 15.75 -19.03
CA GLN A 265 5.23 15.94 -17.58
C GLN A 265 3.78 16.29 -17.23
N ILE A 266 3.27 15.70 -16.15
CA ILE A 266 1.94 15.99 -15.63
C ILE A 266 1.87 17.44 -15.17
N ILE A 267 0.90 18.18 -15.67
CA ILE A 267 0.56 19.56 -15.26
C ILE A 267 -0.82 19.68 -14.61
N GLY A 268 -1.56 18.59 -14.58
CA GLY A 268 -2.89 18.47 -14.00
C GLY A 268 -3.54 17.13 -14.31
N GLN A 269 -4.76 16.95 -13.82
CA GLN A 269 -5.58 15.76 -14.07
C GLN A 269 -6.99 16.15 -14.52
N LEU A 270 -7.61 15.37 -15.40
CA LEU A 270 -8.94 15.66 -15.93
C LEU A 270 -9.98 15.72 -14.82
N HIS A 271 -10.70 16.84 -14.71
CA HIS A 271 -11.90 16.95 -13.88
C HIS A 271 -13.14 16.67 -14.74
N GLY A 272 -13.26 17.32 -15.89
CA GLY A 272 -14.37 17.10 -16.82
C GLY A 272 -14.47 18.18 -17.88
N GLY A 273 -15.64 18.33 -18.48
CA GLY A 273 -15.92 19.34 -19.51
C GLY A 273 -17.08 18.92 -20.40
N ASN A 274 -17.14 19.48 -21.60
CA ASN A 274 -18.22 19.22 -22.54
C ASN A 274 -17.71 18.70 -23.88
N VAL A 275 -18.33 17.61 -24.34
CA VAL A 275 -18.10 17.00 -25.65
C VAL A 275 -19.43 16.98 -26.41
N ASN A 276 -19.40 17.39 -27.66
CA ASN A 276 -20.52 17.27 -28.59
C ASN A 276 -20.18 16.23 -29.64
N VAL A 277 -20.71 15.02 -29.48
CA VAL A 277 -20.45 13.84 -30.32
C VAL A 277 -18.96 13.49 -30.34
N CYS A 278 -18.20 14.09 -31.27
CA CYS A 278 -16.78 13.85 -31.50
C CYS A 278 -15.96 15.14 -31.53
N SER A 279 -16.50 16.22 -30.97
CA SER A 279 -15.82 17.50 -30.86
C SER A 279 -15.84 17.96 -29.41
N VAL A 280 -14.66 18.23 -28.86
CA VAL A 280 -14.54 18.79 -27.52
C VAL A 280 -14.88 20.28 -27.59
N ILE A 281 -15.82 20.73 -26.77
CA ILE A 281 -16.13 22.16 -26.62
C ILE A 281 -15.19 22.77 -25.58
N ASN A 282 -14.98 22.04 -24.49
CA ASN A 282 -14.03 22.39 -23.45
C ASN A 282 -13.62 21.13 -22.69
N LEU A 283 -12.36 21.11 -22.28
CA LEU A 283 -11.81 20.20 -21.28
C LEU A 283 -11.24 21.05 -20.15
N PHE A 284 -11.51 20.64 -18.92
CA PHE A 284 -11.00 21.25 -17.71
C PHE A 284 -10.19 20.25 -16.90
N ALA A 285 -8.93 20.59 -16.63
CA ALA A 285 -8.03 19.78 -15.82
C ALA A 285 -7.58 20.55 -14.58
N GLY A 286 -7.70 19.94 -13.40
CA GLY A 286 -7.25 20.53 -12.14
C GLY A 286 -5.75 20.79 -12.18
N LYS A 287 -5.31 22.01 -11.87
CA LYS A 287 -3.91 22.41 -12.03
C LYS A 287 -3.05 21.84 -10.92
N LEU A 288 -1.99 21.12 -11.29
CA LEU A 288 -1.02 20.59 -10.33
C LEU A 288 -0.36 21.71 -9.51
N SER A 289 -0.08 22.86 -10.14
CA SER A 289 0.50 24.04 -9.47
C SER A 289 -0.41 24.64 -8.38
N LYS A 290 -1.73 24.45 -8.47
CA LYS A 290 -2.67 24.86 -7.42
C LYS A 290 -2.84 23.77 -6.36
N SER A 291 -2.90 22.51 -6.78
CA SER A 291 -2.88 21.34 -5.88
C SER A 291 -1.58 21.24 -5.07
N TRP A 292 -0.48 21.85 -5.53
CA TRP A 292 0.81 21.88 -4.83
C TRP A 292 0.71 22.51 -3.44
N VAL A 293 -0.01 23.62 -3.32
CA VAL A 293 -0.16 24.36 -2.06
C VAL A 293 -1.39 23.90 -1.29
N GLY A 294 -2.48 23.55 -2.00
CA GLY A 294 -3.72 23.11 -1.35
C GLY A 294 -4.30 24.16 -0.41
N ASP A 295 -4.81 23.71 0.75
CA ASP A 295 -5.22 24.56 1.88
C ASP A 295 -4.09 24.71 2.92
N GLY A 296 -2.87 24.27 2.59
CA GLY A 296 -1.72 24.38 3.47
C GLY A 296 -1.51 23.18 4.42
N THR A 297 -2.28 22.10 4.29
CA THR A 297 -2.11 20.86 5.06
C THR A 297 -1.67 19.68 4.18
N PRO A 298 -0.93 18.69 4.71
CA PRO A 298 -0.52 17.51 3.95
C PRO A 298 -1.67 16.71 3.33
N SER A 299 -2.84 16.68 3.98
CA SER A 299 -4.03 16.00 3.47
C SER A 299 -4.75 16.74 2.34
N THR A 300 -4.38 17.98 2.04
CA THR A 300 -5.06 18.82 1.04
C THR A 300 -4.13 19.30 -0.07
N ARG A 301 -2.87 18.84 -0.10
CA ARG A 301 -1.86 19.30 -1.07
C ARG A 301 -0.87 18.20 -1.50
N LEU A 302 -0.18 18.45 -2.59
CA LEU A 302 0.79 17.51 -3.17
C LEU A 302 2.22 17.67 -2.67
N LYS A 303 2.60 18.86 -2.18
CA LYS A 303 3.98 19.20 -1.86
C LYS A 303 4.67 18.20 -0.91
N ASP A 304 4.00 17.81 0.17
CA ASP A 304 4.60 16.93 1.19
C ASP A 304 4.90 15.52 0.65
N TRP A 305 4.23 15.11 -0.42
CA TRP A 305 4.34 13.78 -1.01
C TRP A 305 5.25 13.75 -2.24
N LEU A 306 5.16 14.79 -3.10
CA LEU A 306 5.95 14.85 -4.34
C LEU A 306 7.31 15.52 -4.14
N ASP A 307 7.48 16.35 -3.11
CA ASP A 307 8.76 16.94 -2.68
C ASP A 307 8.94 16.85 -1.16
N PRO A 308 9.06 15.63 -0.59
CA PRO A 308 9.08 15.40 0.85
C PRO A 308 10.27 16.09 1.55
N ASN A 309 11.36 16.30 0.83
CA ASN A 309 12.56 16.96 1.32
C ASN A 309 12.56 18.49 1.09
N ASN A 310 11.47 19.06 0.59
CA ASN A 310 11.31 20.49 0.31
C ASN A 310 12.50 21.07 -0.49
N THR A 311 12.91 20.35 -1.54
CA THR A 311 14.02 20.71 -2.43
C THR A 311 13.76 21.99 -3.22
N GLY A 312 12.48 22.37 -3.40
CA GLY A 312 12.08 23.54 -4.18
C GLY A 312 12.12 23.33 -5.69
N ILE A 313 12.34 22.08 -6.14
CA ILE A 313 12.27 21.71 -7.55
C ILE A 313 10.84 21.89 -8.06
N LYS A 314 10.68 22.59 -9.18
CA LYS A 314 9.37 22.87 -9.79
C LYS A 314 8.99 21.90 -10.91
N THR A 315 9.96 21.14 -11.39
CA THR A 315 9.81 20.26 -12.55
C THR A 315 10.75 19.07 -12.41
N ILE A 316 10.23 17.85 -12.61
CA ILE A 316 11.03 16.62 -12.65
C ILE A 316 10.71 15.78 -13.90
N SER A 317 11.66 14.95 -14.31
CA SER A 317 11.42 13.90 -15.30
C SER A 317 10.71 12.72 -14.65
N GLY A 318 10.13 11.84 -15.47
CA GLY A 318 9.62 10.57 -14.95
C GLY A 318 10.75 9.63 -14.56
N TYR A 319 10.40 8.61 -13.79
CA TYR A 319 11.30 7.59 -13.28
C TYR A 319 10.86 6.23 -13.83
N ASP A 320 11.79 5.55 -14.50
CA ASP A 320 11.62 4.17 -14.95
C ASP A 320 12.32 3.27 -13.93
N PRO A 321 11.57 2.57 -13.06
CA PRO A 321 12.15 1.63 -12.10
C PRO A 321 12.95 0.55 -12.84
N PRO A 322 14.06 0.07 -12.25
CA PRO A 322 14.86 -0.98 -12.87
C PRO A 322 14.06 -2.28 -13.04
N ASP A 323 14.28 -2.99 -14.15
CA ASP A 323 13.67 -4.30 -14.47
C ASP A 323 13.96 -5.40 -13.43
N THR A 324 14.96 -5.17 -12.57
CA THR A 324 15.29 -6.02 -11.43
C THR A 324 15.46 -5.16 -10.20
N LEU A 325 14.62 -5.36 -9.18
CA LEU A 325 14.91 -4.88 -7.84
C LEU A 325 15.92 -5.84 -7.20
N LYS A 326 16.98 -5.29 -6.59
CA LYS A 326 17.84 -6.09 -5.73
C LYS A 326 17.03 -6.48 -4.50
N ASN A 327 16.60 -7.73 -4.52
CA ASN A 327 15.92 -8.40 -3.44
C ASN A 327 16.97 -9.12 -2.61
N TYR A 328 16.97 -8.91 -1.30
CA TYR A 328 17.81 -9.69 -0.39
C TYR A 328 16.94 -10.57 0.49
N THR A 329 17.57 -11.60 1.04
CA THR A 329 16.95 -12.45 2.05
C THR A 329 17.28 -11.88 3.41
N LEU A 330 16.27 -11.54 4.20
CA LEU A 330 16.46 -11.26 5.61
C LEU A 330 16.10 -12.51 6.39
N ALA A 331 17.02 -13.00 7.21
CA ALA A 331 16.79 -14.15 8.05
C ALA A 331 17.47 -13.98 9.40
N GLY A 332 17.13 -14.84 10.33
CA GLY A 332 17.79 -14.86 11.62
C GLY A 332 17.26 -15.97 12.51
N TYR A 333 17.92 -16.14 13.63
CA TYR A 333 17.54 -17.11 14.65
C TYR A 333 16.98 -16.39 15.87
N ILE A 334 15.90 -16.93 16.43
CA ILE A 334 15.45 -16.61 17.78
C ILE A 334 15.94 -17.71 18.69
N ILE A 335 16.84 -17.37 19.61
CA ILE A 335 17.49 -18.30 20.54
C ILE A 335 17.23 -17.91 21.99
N ASN A 336 17.22 -18.86 22.90
CA ASN A 336 17.23 -18.57 24.34
C ASN A 336 18.66 -18.29 24.86
N ASP A 337 18.79 -18.05 26.16
CA ASP A 337 20.07 -17.73 26.84
C ASP A 337 21.12 -18.86 26.78
N VAL A 338 20.72 -20.10 26.41
CA VAL A 338 21.63 -21.25 26.21
C VAL A 338 21.85 -21.57 24.73
N GLY A 339 21.43 -20.68 23.82
CA GLY A 339 21.67 -20.80 22.38
C GLY A 339 20.76 -21.79 21.66
N LYS A 340 19.64 -22.19 22.24
CA LYS A 340 18.66 -23.07 21.58
C LYS A 340 17.58 -22.27 20.88
N GLY A 341 17.24 -22.70 19.67
CA GLY A 341 16.16 -22.15 18.87
C GLY A 341 14.80 -22.19 19.57
N VAL A 342 14.05 -21.10 19.46
CA VAL A 342 12.68 -20.99 19.97
C VAL A 342 11.72 -21.01 18.78
N LYS A 343 10.85 -22.01 18.73
CA LYS A 343 9.91 -22.22 17.62
C LYS A 343 8.60 -21.47 17.77
N ASP A 344 7.87 -21.33 16.67
CA ASP A 344 6.52 -20.76 16.60
C ASP A 344 6.45 -19.30 17.11
N ILE A 345 7.54 -18.55 16.96
CA ILE A 345 7.59 -17.12 17.29
C ILE A 345 7.20 -16.32 16.06
N GLU A 346 6.23 -15.42 16.22
CA GLU A 346 5.84 -14.47 15.18
C GLU A 346 6.91 -13.38 15.09
N VAL A 347 7.48 -13.21 13.91
CA VAL A 347 8.35 -12.09 13.56
C VAL A 347 7.56 -11.18 12.65
N LYS A 348 7.39 -9.93 13.07
CA LYS A 348 6.67 -8.90 12.33
C LYS A 348 7.66 -7.87 11.81
N MET A 349 7.59 -7.57 10.52
CA MET A 349 8.36 -6.53 9.84
C MET A 349 7.41 -5.47 9.32
N VAL A 350 7.62 -4.21 9.71
CA VAL A 350 6.79 -3.06 9.35
C VAL A 350 7.63 -2.07 8.55
N SER A 351 7.08 -1.58 7.43
CA SER A 351 7.53 -0.39 6.72
C SER A 351 6.38 0.61 6.61
N ASP A 352 6.62 1.77 5.99
CA ASP A 352 5.60 2.80 5.76
C ASP A 352 4.44 2.36 4.85
N SER A 353 4.58 1.24 4.15
CA SER A 353 3.61 0.75 3.16
C SER A 353 3.15 -0.69 3.35
N THR A 354 3.81 -1.48 4.20
CA THR A 354 3.44 -2.88 4.40
C THR A 354 3.76 -3.41 5.79
N THR A 355 3.12 -4.52 6.13
CA THR A 355 3.47 -5.36 7.28
C THR A 355 3.60 -6.80 6.80
N LEU A 356 4.77 -7.40 7.03
CA LEU A 356 5.06 -8.80 6.72
C LEU A 356 5.20 -9.60 8.01
N TYR A 357 4.87 -10.90 7.92
CA TYR A 357 4.97 -11.84 9.02
C TYR A 357 5.79 -13.06 8.59
N ALA A 358 6.62 -13.57 9.50
CA ALA A 358 7.29 -14.86 9.41
C ALA A 358 7.16 -15.58 10.75
N TYR A 359 7.35 -16.90 10.75
CA TYR A 359 7.32 -17.72 11.96
C TYR A 359 8.60 -18.53 12.06
N THR A 360 9.12 -18.71 13.28
CA THR A 360 10.33 -19.50 13.50
C THR A 360 10.08 -21.00 13.44
N ASP A 361 11.02 -21.74 12.83
CA ASP A 361 11.02 -23.21 12.83
C ASP A 361 11.58 -23.81 14.14
N THR A 362 11.79 -25.13 14.17
CA THR A 362 12.34 -25.84 15.35
C THR A 362 13.76 -25.45 15.74
N LEU A 363 14.52 -24.85 14.82
CA LEU A 363 15.86 -24.31 15.07
C LEU A 363 15.81 -22.83 15.43
N GLY A 364 14.62 -22.21 15.48
CA GLY A 364 14.44 -20.79 15.72
C GLY A 364 14.63 -19.94 14.47
N LEU A 365 14.81 -20.54 13.29
CA LEU A 365 15.05 -19.81 12.04
C LEU A 365 13.77 -19.17 11.53
N TYR A 366 13.81 -17.87 11.22
CA TYR A 366 12.80 -17.18 10.42
C TYR A 366 13.41 -16.62 9.15
N VAL A 367 12.60 -16.50 8.08
CA VAL A 367 13.05 -16.00 6.78
C VAL A 367 11.99 -15.09 6.17
N PHE A 368 12.41 -13.91 5.75
CA PHE A 368 11.69 -13.03 4.84
C PHE A 368 12.39 -13.07 3.48
N PRO A 369 11.83 -13.82 2.50
CA PRO A 369 12.37 -13.79 1.16
C PRO A 369 12.01 -12.47 0.47
N LEU A 370 12.89 -12.02 -0.42
CA LEU A 370 12.64 -10.89 -1.32
C LEU A 370 12.37 -9.56 -0.62
N VAL A 371 13.12 -9.26 0.45
CA VAL A 371 13.04 -7.95 1.09
C VAL A 371 13.66 -6.91 0.15
N PRO A 372 12.95 -5.83 -0.20
CA PRO A 372 13.45 -4.88 -1.19
C PRO A 372 14.58 -4.00 -0.65
N SER A 373 15.58 -3.72 -1.49
CA SER A 373 16.52 -2.62 -1.25
C SER A 373 15.77 -1.30 -1.28
N LYS A 374 15.91 -0.49 -0.21
CA LYS A 374 15.58 0.95 -0.06
C LYS A 374 14.63 1.33 1.08
N PHE A 375 14.04 0.38 1.82
CA PHE A 375 13.18 0.75 2.94
C PHE A 375 13.90 0.70 4.29
N THR A 376 13.43 1.54 5.19
CA THR A 376 13.66 1.36 6.63
C THR A 376 12.60 0.38 7.14
N PHE A 377 13.03 -0.69 7.80
CA PHE A 377 12.15 -1.69 8.38
C PHE A 377 12.25 -1.65 9.89
N GLU A 378 11.10 -1.63 10.57
CA GLU A 378 11.01 -1.91 11.99
C GLU A 378 10.59 -3.37 12.19
N MET A 379 11.40 -4.12 12.94
CA MET A 379 11.13 -5.52 13.25
C MET A 379 10.80 -5.69 14.72
N THR A 380 9.81 -6.52 14.99
CA THR A 380 9.38 -6.91 16.34
C THR A 380 9.09 -8.41 16.38
N CYS A 381 9.28 -9.02 17.53
CA CYS A 381 8.89 -10.42 17.76
C CYS A 381 7.73 -10.46 18.75
N ASN A 382 6.84 -11.44 18.57
CA ASN A 382 5.65 -11.58 19.37
C ASN A 382 5.35 -13.05 19.66
N HIS A 383 5.07 -13.34 20.92
CA HIS A 383 4.55 -14.63 21.34
C HIS A 383 3.93 -14.47 22.73
N ASP A 384 2.62 -14.74 22.85
CA ASP A 384 1.93 -14.64 24.12
C ASP A 384 1.01 -15.85 24.38
N THR A 385 1.63 -17.03 24.53
CA THR A 385 0.90 -18.27 24.79
C THR A 385 1.54 -19.07 25.92
N LEU A 386 0.72 -19.89 26.58
CA LEU A 386 1.13 -20.79 27.67
C LEU A 386 2.03 -20.12 28.73
N PRO A 387 1.56 -19.09 29.45
CA PRO A 387 2.42 -18.34 30.37
C PRO A 387 3.03 -19.18 31.49
N ASN A 388 2.32 -20.23 31.94
CA ASN A 388 2.77 -21.16 32.99
C ASN A 388 3.81 -22.21 32.52
N ASN A 389 4.05 -22.34 31.21
CA ASN A 389 4.95 -23.35 30.68
C ASN A 389 6.40 -23.02 31.06
N GLY A 390 7.03 -23.87 31.87
CA GLY A 390 8.42 -23.68 32.35
C GLY A 390 8.56 -22.79 33.57
N VAL A 391 7.46 -22.24 34.09
CA VAL A 391 7.46 -21.45 35.31
C VAL A 391 7.15 -22.36 36.49
N SER A 392 8.09 -22.47 37.43
CA SER A 392 7.99 -23.40 38.55
C SER A 392 8.38 -22.76 39.88
N THR A 393 8.20 -23.51 40.98
CA THR A 393 8.68 -23.08 42.30
C THR A 393 10.21 -22.98 42.36
N ALA A 394 10.94 -23.68 41.49
CA ALA A 394 12.40 -23.55 41.41
C ALA A 394 12.82 -22.16 40.91
N ASP A 395 12.05 -21.57 40.00
CA ASP A 395 12.27 -20.20 39.51
C ASP A 395 12.06 -19.17 40.62
N LEU A 396 10.99 -19.32 41.42
CA LEU A 396 10.76 -18.48 42.60
C LEU A 396 11.94 -18.54 43.59
N VAL A 397 12.53 -19.73 43.79
CA VAL A 397 13.70 -19.88 44.66
C VAL A 397 14.92 -19.16 44.09
N ALA A 398 15.16 -19.28 42.78
CA ALA A 398 16.27 -18.59 42.11
C ALA A 398 16.13 -17.07 42.16
N ILE A 399 14.93 -16.54 41.90
CA ILE A 399 14.63 -15.11 42.01
C ILE A 399 14.82 -14.61 43.45
N ASN A 400 14.35 -15.37 44.45
CA ASN A 400 14.52 -15.01 45.85
C ASN A 400 16.01 -14.95 46.26
N LYS A 401 16.82 -15.92 45.82
CA LYS A 401 18.27 -15.90 46.06
C LYS A 401 18.96 -14.70 45.40
N HIS A 402 18.51 -14.31 44.22
CA HIS A 402 19.01 -13.12 43.52
C HIS A 402 18.67 -11.83 44.28
N ILE A 403 17.42 -11.68 44.75
CA ILE A 403 16.99 -10.54 45.58
C ILE A 403 17.83 -10.44 46.86
N LEU A 404 18.10 -11.58 47.50
CA LEU A 404 18.90 -11.67 48.73
C LEU A 404 20.42 -11.55 48.49
N LYS A 405 20.87 -11.47 47.23
CA LYS A 405 22.30 -11.46 46.84
C LYS A 405 23.09 -12.68 47.33
N ILE A 406 22.41 -13.83 47.48
CA ILE A 406 23.04 -15.09 47.90
C ILE A 406 23.59 -15.85 46.69
N ASP A 407 22.81 -15.90 45.60
CA ASP A 407 23.13 -16.55 44.34
C ASP A 407 22.40 -15.79 43.24
N THR A 408 23.14 -15.07 42.42
CA THR A 408 22.56 -14.11 41.47
C THR A 408 22.24 -14.76 40.14
N LEU A 409 21.19 -14.28 39.47
CA LEU A 409 20.98 -14.56 38.05
C LEU A 409 22.13 -13.95 37.24
N ASN A 410 23.03 -14.80 36.74
CA ASN A 410 24.33 -14.40 36.19
C ASN A 410 24.30 -13.94 34.72
N THR A 411 23.11 -13.68 34.17
CA THR A 411 22.96 -13.22 32.78
C THR A 411 21.86 -12.16 32.71
N PRO A 412 22.01 -11.14 31.85
CA PRO A 412 20.99 -10.11 31.68
C PRO A 412 19.64 -10.70 31.23
N LEU A 413 19.65 -11.73 30.38
CA LEU A 413 18.44 -12.39 29.87
C LEU A 413 17.60 -13.02 31.00
N ARG A 414 18.25 -13.66 31.97
CA ARG A 414 17.57 -14.22 33.16
C ARG A 414 17.04 -13.15 34.10
N ILE A 415 17.78 -12.05 34.27
CA ILE A 415 17.31 -10.90 35.07
C ILE A 415 16.07 -10.28 34.42
N ILE A 416 16.04 -10.14 33.09
CA ILE A 416 14.86 -9.70 32.34
C ILE A 416 13.71 -10.70 32.50
N ALA A 417 13.96 -12.01 32.36
CA ALA A 417 12.95 -13.04 32.54
C ALA A 417 12.34 -13.06 33.96
N ALA A 418 13.09 -12.59 34.98
CA ALA A 418 12.64 -12.50 36.36
C ALA A 418 11.69 -11.33 36.64
N ASP A 419 11.70 -10.28 35.79
CA ASP A 419 10.78 -9.14 35.87
C ASP A 419 9.41 -9.52 35.25
N ALA A 420 8.60 -10.19 36.06
CA ALA A 420 7.31 -10.74 35.64
C ALA A 420 6.20 -9.68 35.59
N ASN A 421 6.34 -8.62 36.39
CA ASN A 421 5.37 -7.52 36.41
C ASN A 421 5.74 -6.37 35.44
N ASN A 422 6.87 -6.47 34.75
CA ASN A 422 7.37 -5.53 33.75
C ASN A 422 7.57 -4.11 34.31
N ASP A 423 8.11 -4.00 35.53
CA ASP A 423 8.42 -2.73 36.19
C ASP A 423 9.89 -2.31 36.10
N ASN A 424 10.68 -3.03 35.30
CA ASN A 424 12.12 -2.87 35.07
C ASN A 424 12.99 -3.13 36.31
N LYS A 425 12.51 -3.94 37.25
CA LYS A 425 13.25 -4.35 38.46
C LYS A 425 12.91 -5.80 38.81
N VAL A 426 13.82 -6.45 39.52
CA VAL A 426 13.56 -7.78 40.10
C VAL A 426 13.30 -7.61 41.59
N SER A 427 12.09 -7.91 42.01
CA SER A 427 11.59 -7.65 43.36
C SER A 427 10.66 -8.77 43.85
N THR A 428 10.18 -8.63 45.09
CA THR A 428 9.18 -9.54 45.64
C THR A 428 7.83 -9.42 44.93
N ALA A 429 7.56 -8.33 44.22
CA ALA A 429 6.33 -8.18 43.44
C ALA A 429 6.29 -9.18 42.27
N ASP A 430 7.43 -9.43 41.62
CA ASP A 430 7.56 -10.43 40.56
C ASP A 430 7.26 -11.83 41.06
N MET A 431 7.80 -12.17 42.23
CA MET A 431 7.53 -13.44 42.88
C MET A 431 6.04 -13.63 43.22
N VAL A 432 5.35 -12.56 43.62
CA VAL A 432 3.90 -12.60 43.89
C VAL A 432 3.13 -12.88 42.60
N GLU A 433 3.49 -12.23 41.49
CA GLU A 433 2.85 -12.43 40.20
C GLU A 433 3.07 -13.87 39.68
N LEU A 434 4.32 -14.35 39.71
CA LEU A 434 4.66 -15.72 39.33
C LEU A 434 3.98 -16.77 40.21
N ARG A 435 3.87 -16.51 41.52
CA ARG A 435 3.16 -17.42 42.44
C ARG A 435 1.67 -17.51 42.10
N LYS A 436 1.01 -16.39 41.77
CA LYS A 436 -0.39 -16.41 41.31
C LYS A 436 -0.53 -17.25 40.04
N LEU A 437 0.41 -17.11 39.10
CA LEU A 437 0.40 -17.89 37.85
C LEU A 437 0.57 -19.38 38.10
N ILE A 438 1.54 -19.79 38.93
CA ILE A 438 1.77 -21.20 39.30
C ILE A 438 0.55 -21.80 39.99
N LEU A 439 -0.13 -21.02 40.84
CA LEU A 439 -1.35 -21.43 41.54
C LEU A 439 -2.61 -21.36 40.68
N LEU A 440 -2.50 -20.99 39.39
CA LEU A 440 -3.62 -20.79 38.46
C LEU A 440 -4.65 -19.76 38.95
N ILE A 441 -4.21 -18.81 39.78
CA ILE A 441 -5.03 -17.66 40.20
C ILE A 441 -5.13 -16.63 39.06
N ILE A 442 -4.08 -16.54 38.25
CA ILE A 442 -4.07 -15.77 37.00
C ILE A 442 -3.72 -16.70 35.84
N GLU A 443 -4.33 -16.47 34.68
CA GLU A 443 -4.03 -17.22 33.44
C GLU A 443 -2.96 -16.52 32.59
N LYS A 444 -2.76 -15.22 32.81
CA LYS A 444 -1.80 -14.35 32.12
C LYS A 444 -1.23 -13.30 33.08
N PHE A 445 -0.04 -12.78 32.76
CA PHE A 445 0.57 -11.69 33.51
C PHE A 445 -0.23 -10.39 33.35
N SER A 446 -0.19 -9.54 34.38
CA SER A 446 -0.97 -8.29 34.38
C SER A 446 -0.44 -7.24 33.39
N ASN A 447 0.89 -7.10 33.30
CA ASN A 447 1.56 -6.01 32.55
C ASN A 447 2.67 -6.51 31.61
N SER A 448 2.79 -7.83 31.45
CA SER A 448 3.83 -8.47 30.65
C SER A 448 3.22 -9.49 29.70
N LYS A 449 3.95 -9.83 28.65
CA LYS A 449 3.66 -11.01 27.82
C LYS A 449 4.37 -12.22 28.40
N SER A 450 3.96 -13.42 28.01
CA SER A 450 4.64 -14.65 28.42
C SER A 450 6.06 -14.79 27.86
N TRP A 451 6.38 -14.09 26.78
CA TRP A 451 7.71 -13.98 26.20
C TRP A 451 8.08 -12.52 25.89
N ARG A 452 9.37 -12.24 26.03
CA ARG A 452 9.99 -10.97 25.63
C ARG A 452 11.16 -11.24 24.69
N PHE A 453 11.48 -10.28 23.84
CA PHE A 453 12.47 -10.45 22.78
C PHE A 453 13.41 -9.27 22.70
N MET A 454 14.68 -9.53 22.42
CA MET A 454 15.70 -8.49 22.26
C MET A 454 16.64 -8.81 21.11
N PRO A 455 17.00 -7.84 20.24
CA PRO A 455 18.00 -8.06 19.20
C PRO A 455 19.36 -8.47 19.80
N THR A 456 20.01 -9.50 19.26
CA THR A 456 21.33 -9.96 19.76
C THR A 456 22.45 -8.94 19.55
N VAL A 457 22.25 -8.00 18.62
CA VAL A 457 23.16 -6.89 18.34
C VAL A 457 23.20 -5.84 19.45
N TYR A 458 22.23 -5.84 20.37
CA TYR A 458 22.22 -4.91 21.50
C TYR A 458 23.27 -5.30 22.53
N GLN A 459 24.11 -4.33 22.92
CA GLN A 459 25.08 -4.48 24.00
C GLN A 459 24.59 -3.76 25.25
N PHE A 460 24.48 -4.49 26.36
CA PHE A 460 24.12 -3.92 27.64
C PHE A 460 25.23 -2.99 28.16
N PRO A 461 24.91 -1.75 28.58
CA PRO A 461 25.87 -0.91 29.28
C PRO A 461 26.34 -1.50 30.61
N ASP A 462 25.44 -2.24 31.28
CA ASP A 462 25.70 -2.99 32.51
C ASP A 462 24.84 -4.26 32.48
N GLU A 463 25.48 -5.42 32.34
CA GLU A 463 24.81 -6.73 32.27
C GLU A 463 24.08 -7.11 33.58
N TYR A 464 24.45 -6.49 34.71
CA TYR A 464 23.78 -6.69 36.00
C TYR A 464 22.59 -5.75 36.21
N LYS A 465 22.41 -4.77 35.31
CA LYS A 465 21.29 -3.83 35.28
C LYS A 465 20.75 -3.71 33.85
N PRO A 466 20.12 -4.76 33.32
CA PRO A 466 19.78 -4.86 31.90
C PRO A 466 18.59 -3.98 31.46
N PHE A 467 18.05 -3.14 32.34
CA PHE A 467 16.90 -2.30 32.04
C PHE A 467 17.31 -0.83 31.82
N PRO A 468 16.66 -0.12 30.88
CA PRO A 468 15.76 -0.64 29.84
C PRO A 468 16.53 -1.29 28.69
N PHE A 469 15.88 -2.15 27.90
CA PHE A 469 16.42 -2.77 26.70
C PHE A 469 15.46 -2.62 25.50
N PRO A 470 15.94 -2.73 24.25
CA PRO A 470 15.08 -2.61 23.08
C PRO A 470 14.34 -3.91 22.78
N GLU A 471 13.03 -3.82 22.55
CA GLU A 471 12.20 -4.94 22.07
C GLU A 471 11.91 -4.87 20.56
N LYS A 472 12.64 -4.00 19.86
CA LYS A 472 12.51 -3.77 18.42
C LYS A 472 13.87 -3.50 17.79
N ALA A 473 13.98 -3.78 16.50
CA ALA A 473 15.16 -3.46 15.68
C ALA A 473 14.75 -2.63 14.48
N THR A 474 15.61 -1.68 14.08
CA THR A 474 15.42 -0.90 12.86
C THR A 474 16.55 -1.18 11.89
N ILE A 475 16.20 -1.55 10.66
CA ILE A 475 17.15 -1.77 9.56
C ILE A 475 16.94 -0.66 8.55
N THR A 476 17.97 0.15 8.31
CA THR A 476 17.91 1.30 7.40
C THR A 476 18.80 1.06 6.19
N ASN A 477 18.29 1.27 4.98
CA ASN A 477 19.04 1.20 3.72
C ASN A 477 20.00 0.00 3.62
N PRO A 478 19.50 -1.23 3.80
CA PRO A 478 20.38 -2.38 3.80
C PRO A 478 21.11 -2.57 2.47
N THR A 479 22.36 -3.03 2.56
CA THR A 479 23.25 -3.30 1.44
C THR A 479 23.71 -4.76 1.46
N GLY A 480 23.81 -5.41 0.30
CA GLY A 480 24.17 -6.83 0.17
C GLY A 480 23.00 -7.72 -0.27
N ASP A 481 23.24 -9.03 -0.30
CA ASP A 481 22.26 -10.05 -0.75
C ASP A 481 21.58 -10.77 0.43
N TYR A 482 22.10 -10.58 1.65
CA TYR A 482 21.66 -11.25 2.86
C TYR A 482 21.80 -10.33 4.09
N ILE A 483 20.78 -10.32 4.95
CA ILE A 483 20.82 -9.67 6.26
C ILE A 483 20.53 -10.70 7.32
N GLN A 484 21.41 -10.77 8.31
CA GLN A 484 21.18 -11.53 9.53
C GLN A 484 20.73 -10.62 10.66
N LEU A 485 19.60 -10.93 11.29
CA LEU A 485 19.15 -10.29 12.52
C LEU A 485 18.70 -11.38 13.50
N ASP A 486 19.50 -11.67 14.51
CA ASP A 486 19.13 -12.67 15.52
C ASP A 486 18.48 -12.00 16.73
N TRP A 487 17.68 -12.77 17.47
CA TRP A 487 17.00 -12.33 18.68
C TRP A 487 17.24 -13.29 19.84
N TYR A 488 17.29 -12.74 21.05
CA TYR A 488 17.10 -13.51 22.27
C TYR A 488 15.62 -13.58 22.61
N GLY A 489 15.08 -14.79 22.77
CA GLY A 489 13.75 -15.06 23.30
C GLY A 489 13.82 -15.42 24.78
N MET A 490 13.13 -14.65 25.62
CA MET A 490 13.11 -14.79 27.08
C MET A 490 11.71 -15.17 27.54
N LYS A 491 11.57 -16.38 28.09
CA LYS A 491 10.30 -16.82 28.70
C LYS A 491 10.16 -16.14 30.06
N VAL A 492 9.18 -15.25 30.19
CA VAL A 492 8.93 -14.55 31.45
C VAL A 492 8.57 -15.57 32.53
N GLY A 493 9.30 -15.49 33.65
CA GLY A 493 9.18 -16.37 34.81
C GLY A 493 10.02 -17.64 34.79
N ASP A 494 10.60 -18.04 33.66
CA ASP A 494 11.51 -19.19 33.56
C ASP A 494 12.95 -18.69 33.59
N VAL A 495 13.58 -18.71 34.76
CA VAL A 495 14.94 -18.18 34.97
C VAL A 495 15.99 -19.29 35.05
N ASN A 496 15.56 -20.55 34.98
CA ASN A 496 16.41 -21.73 34.99
C ASN A 496 16.41 -22.49 33.66
N ASN A 497 15.62 -22.05 32.67
CA ASN A 497 15.43 -22.66 31.35
C ASN A 497 14.91 -24.08 31.43
N SER A 498 13.94 -24.31 32.32
CA SER A 498 13.29 -25.61 32.41
C SER A 498 12.47 -25.93 31.15
N LYS A 499 12.16 -24.93 30.30
CA LYS A 499 11.55 -25.14 28.99
C LYS A 499 12.48 -24.88 27.79
N LYS A 500 12.19 -25.67 26.75
CA LYS A 500 12.84 -25.77 25.45
C LYS A 500 11.79 -25.60 24.37
#